data_AF-A0A183C8A4-F1
#
_entry.id   AF-A0A183C8A4-F1
#
_cell.length_a   1.000
_cell.length_b   1.000
_cell.length_c   1.000
_cell.angle_alpha   90.00
_cell.angle_beta   90.00
_cell.angle_gamma   90.00
#
_symmetry.space_group_name_H-M   'P 1'
#
loop_
_entity.id
_entity.type
_entity.pdbx_description
1 polymer ?
#
loop_
_entity_poly.entity_id
_entity_poly.type
_entity_poly.pdbx_seq_one_letter_code
_entity_poly.pdbx_strand_id
1 'polypeptide(L)'
;MPFLTESTNRGEIAADQDPSEKLIRDRIVELEAQQTINSPKMKMELELKAIKEELKNTKELLGKKLEQMEEWKRVAKLELENKELRAELEHQKLVIAHNALQTKMEEYQNKQQQTIAALTEKLKVSSDQFSLMQSDQKALLERLNALEQKQTANSELVDKQKETNRMLHTQMDELGGNSSKKEGEEFDIPQDIMFNYGRLANLLVKVLEKHRSDSPTQRIIVLLLNSMVCHAEVGQKIEVGEIGAIEVILQQIARKLQTNQCDDVMNTAWSFLLNITDETPENCERFLKAEGLTLFLRCYTKFSTKVELVRNMMGLIGNIAEVYELRGKLMHDDYLKIFCYWLGNLSDGTISYLSAGVLAHLVSDGDERWEAVNAEHSRRHVSSLIVQATEKWDLNARCNLSYGSLKPILCLLPQWHADGSQQWAIWTLANLTTTDRAKYCRFVVEEGGVELVKQLVKHPQSTREIRKLAQAVLDNIKEWEKSDDANHADQQETTNDINDP
;
A
#
# COMPACT_ATOMS: atom_id res chain seq x y z
N MET A 1 -6.89 -98.00 -60.21
CA MET A 1 -7.83 -99.07 -60.61
C MET A 1 -8.95 -98.49 -61.45
N PRO A 2 -9.58 -99.27 -62.34
CA PRO A 2 -9.32 -100.70 -62.61
C PRO A 2 -8.64 -100.89 -63.99
N PHE A 3 -8.05 -102.03 -64.31
CA PHE A 3 -8.62 -103.38 -64.18
C PHE A 3 -7.58 -104.48 -63.86
N LEU A 4 -8.01 -105.45 -63.02
CA LEU A 4 -7.91 -106.95 -63.05
C LEU A 4 -6.68 -107.63 -63.71
N THR A 5 -6.12 -108.79 -63.31
CA THR A 5 -6.05 -109.73 -62.15
C THR A 5 -5.14 -110.91 -62.59
N GLU A 6 -4.40 -111.55 -61.64
CA GLU A 6 -4.01 -112.99 -61.57
C GLU A 6 -3.13 -113.63 -62.69
N SER A 7 -2.30 -114.68 -62.51
CA SER A 7 -1.94 -115.63 -61.44
C SER A 7 -0.64 -116.37 -61.82
N THR A 8 0.08 -116.85 -60.81
CA THR A 8 1.08 -117.95 -60.70
C THR A 8 1.21 -118.98 -61.84
N ASN A 9 2.45 -119.40 -62.17
CA ASN A 9 2.88 -120.78 -61.87
C ASN A 9 4.41 -121.00 -61.87
N ARG A 10 4.80 -122.00 -61.08
CA ARG A 10 6.14 -122.44 -60.67
C ARG A 10 6.81 -123.29 -61.75
N GLY A 11 8.13 -123.14 -61.95
CA GLY A 11 8.94 -124.06 -62.76
C GLY A 11 10.42 -123.69 -62.81
N GLU A 12 11.22 -124.48 -62.08
CA GLU A 12 12.56 -124.93 -62.47
C GLU A 12 13.83 -124.04 -62.36
N ILE A 13 14.80 -124.69 -61.69
CA ILE A 13 16.26 -124.67 -61.89
C ILE A 13 17.08 -123.67 -61.08
N ALA A 14 17.87 -124.27 -60.19
CA ALA A 14 18.96 -123.71 -59.42
C ALA A 14 20.18 -123.41 -60.32
N ALA A 15 20.91 -122.34 -59.99
CA ALA A 15 22.37 -122.31 -59.96
C ALA A 15 22.86 -120.94 -59.50
N ASP A 16 23.72 -120.96 -58.48
CA ASP A 16 24.76 -119.99 -58.12
C ASP A 16 24.67 -118.58 -58.72
N GLN A 17 24.20 -117.64 -57.91
CA GLN A 17 24.64 -116.24 -57.99
C GLN A 17 25.48 -115.94 -56.76
N ASP A 18 26.76 -115.65 -57.03
CA ASP A 18 27.78 -115.23 -56.07
C ASP A 18 27.22 -114.16 -55.12
N PRO A 19 27.33 -114.31 -53.79
CA PRO A 19 26.89 -113.32 -52.79
C PRO A 19 27.38 -111.89 -53.06
N SER A 20 28.51 -111.73 -53.76
CA SER A 20 29.00 -110.43 -54.22
C SER A 20 28.09 -109.74 -55.23
N GLU A 21 27.43 -110.45 -56.14
CA GLU A 21 26.68 -109.85 -57.25
C GLU A 21 25.34 -109.25 -56.78
N LYS A 22 24.69 -109.88 -55.80
CA LYS A 22 23.47 -109.38 -55.17
C LYS A 22 23.76 -108.16 -54.28
N LEU A 23 24.85 -108.21 -53.52
CA LEU A 23 25.31 -107.09 -52.70
C LEU A 23 25.65 -105.86 -53.55
N ILE A 24 26.26 -106.07 -54.73
CA ILE A 24 26.57 -104.98 -55.66
C ILE A 24 25.30 -104.38 -56.28
N ARG A 25 24.29 -105.18 -56.66
CA ARG A 25 23.01 -104.64 -57.19
C ARG A 25 22.24 -103.86 -56.14
N ASP A 26 22.15 -104.38 -54.93
CA ASP A 26 21.48 -103.67 -53.82
C ASP A 26 22.22 -102.35 -53.50
N ARG A 27 23.56 -102.35 -53.57
CA ARG A 27 24.37 -101.14 -53.40
C ARG A 27 24.23 -100.15 -54.55
N ILE A 28 24.06 -100.61 -55.79
CA ILE A 28 23.81 -99.74 -56.96
C ILE A 28 22.44 -99.08 -56.85
N VAL A 29 21.39 -99.83 -56.50
CA VAL A 29 20.05 -99.27 -56.30
C VAL A 29 20.04 -98.26 -55.14
N GLU A 30 20.78 -98.55 -54.07
CA GLU A 30 20.93 -97.63 -52.93
C GLU A 30 21.71 -96.35 -53.30
N LEU A 31 22.76 -96.47 -54.12
CA LEU A 31 23.54 -95.33 -54.62
C LEU A 31 22.79 -94.51 -55.68
N GLU A 32 21.98 -95.12 -56.55
CA GLU A 32 21.13 -94.45 -57.53
C GLU A 32 19.95 -93.73 -56.84
N ALA A 33 19.36 -94.33 -55.80
CA ALA A 33 18.37 -93.68 -54.95
C ALA A 33 18.98 -92.49 -54.19
N GLN A 34 20.21 -92.64 -53.67
CA GLN A 34 20.95 -91.54 -53.03
C GLN A 34 21.37 -90.45 -54.03
N GLN A 35 21.72 -90.76 -55.28
CA GLN A 35 21.99 -89.78 -56.34
C GLN A 35 20.73 -89.03 -56.79
N THR A 36 19.58 -89.68 -56.76
CA THR A 36 18.30 -89.06 -57.12
C THR A 36 17.83 -88.09 -56.01
N ILE A 37 18.02 -88.47 -54.74
CA ILE A 37 17.71 -87.64 -53.57
C ILE A 37 18.74 -86.51 -53.35
N ASN A 38 20.02 -86.75 -53.67
CA ASN A 38 21.10 -85.75 -53.64
C ASN A 38 21.39 -85.13 -55.02
N SER A 39 20.43 -85.19 -55.95
CA SER A 39 20.60 -84.53 -57.24
C SER A 39 20.74 -83.02 -57.00
N PRO A 40 21.79 -82.36 -57.50
CA PRO A 40 22.00 -80.91 -57.35
C PRO A 40 20.76 -80.10 -57.77
N LYS A 41 19.99 -80.62 -58.72
CA LYS A 41 18.75 -80.01 -59.23
C LYS A 41 17.62 -79.98 -58.20
N MET A 42 17.39 -81.08 -57.46
CA MET A 42 16.31 -81.16 -56.48
C MET A 42 16.64 -80.33 -55.23
N LYS A 43 17.91 -80.29 -54.82
CA LYS A 43 18.39 -79.40 -53.75
C LYS A 43 18.24 -77.92 -54.15
N MET A 44 18.63 -77.56 -55.37
CA MET A 44 18.48 -76.21 -55.89
C MET A 44 17.00 -75.79 -56.03
N GLU A 45 16.10 -76.70 -56.38
CA GLU A 45 14.65 -76.40 -56.42
C GLU A 45 14.04 -76.16 -55.04
N LEU A 46 14.48 -76.89 -54.01
CA LEU A 46 14.05 -76.67 -52.62
C LEU A 46 14.59 -75.35 -52.07
N GLU A 47 15.87 -75.06 -52.31
CA GLU A 47 16.48 -73.76 -51.94
C GLU A 47 15.81 -72.60 -52.68
N LEU A 48 15.49 -72.75 -53.97
CA LEU A 48 14.77 -71.73 -54.74
C LEU A 48 13.35 -71.51 -54.22
N LYS A 49 12.66 -72.55 -53.75
CA LYS A 49 11.34 -72.42 -53.11
C LYS A 49 11.43 -71.69 -51.76
N ALA A 50 12.43 -72.03 -50.94
CA ALA A 50 12.66 -71.35 -49.66
C ALA A 50 12.96 -69.86 -49.86
N ILE A 51 13.86 -69.53 -50.80
CA ILE A 51 14.19 -68.13 -51.15
C ILE A 51 12.96 -67.38 -51.67
N LYS A 52 12.11 -68.02 -52.49
CA LYS A 52 10.86 -67.40 -52.97
C LYS A 52 9.88 -67.08 -51.86
N GLU A 53 9.74 -67.97 -50.87
CA GLU A 53 8.84 -67.74 -49.73
C GLU A 53 9.40 -66.66 -48.79
N GLU A 54 10.71 -66.66 -48.53
CA GLU A 54 11.37 -65.58 -47.79
C GLU A 54 11.20 -64.22 -48.49
N LEU A 55 11.36 -64.18 -49.81
CA LEU A 55 11.17 -62.96 -50.60
C LEU A 55 9.72 -62.45 -50.52
N LYS A 56 8.75 -63.36 -50.56
CA LYS A 56 7.32 -63.04 -50.41
C LYS A 56 7.01 -62.47 -49.04
N ASN A 57 7.50 -63.11 -47.97
CA ASN A 57 7.33 -62.63 -46.60
C ASN A 57 8.00 -61.26 -46.39
N THR A 58 9.18 -61.06 -46.96
CA THR A 58 9.91 -59.77 -46.92
C THR A 58 9.13 -58.68 -47.64
N LYS A 59 8.55 -58.98 -48.80
CA LYS A 59 7.74 -58.04 -49.58
C LYS A 59 6.47 -57.63 -48.82
N GLU A 60 5.80 -58.57 -48.16
CA GLU A 60 4.62 -58.28 -47.35
C GLU A 60 4.97 -57.41 -46.13
N LEU A 61 6.06 -57.73 -45.44
CA LEU A 61 6.56 -56.93 -44.31
C LEU A 61 6.93 -55.50 -44.74
N LEU A 62 7.55 -55.35 -45.91
CA LEU A 62 7.90 -54.05 -46.47
C LEU A 62 6.65 -53.23 -46.82
N GLY A 63 5.61 -53.87 -47.36
CA GLY A 63 4.31 -53.25 -47.61
C GLY A 63 3.65 -52.72 -46.33
N LYS A 64 3.59 -53.56 -45.27
CA LYS A 64 3.04 -53.15 -43.96
C LYS A 64 3.83 -51.99 -43.35
N LYS A 65 5.17 -52.01 -43.46
CA LYS A 65 6.01 -50.90 -42.97
C LYS A 65 5.78 -49.60 -43.75
N LEU A 66 5.53 -49.68 -45.06
CA LEU A 66 5.23 -48.52 -45.89
C LEU A 66 3.87 -47.90 -45.48
N GLU A 67 2.84 -48.73 -45.30
CA GLU A 67 1.52 -48.30 -44.83
C GLU A 67 1.61 -47.62 -43.45
N GLN A 68 2.34 -48.22 -42.50
CA GLN A 68 2.58 -47.62 -41.19
C GLN A 68 3.29 -46.27 -41.31
N MET A 69 4.30 -46.16 -42.17
CA MET A 69 5.03 -44.91 -42.38
C MET A 69 4.12 -43.81 -42.95
N GLU A 70 3.22 -44.13 -43.88
CA GLU A 70 2.23 -43.19 -44.40
C GLU A 70 1.23 -42.74 -43.34
N GLU A 71 0.81 -43.66 -42.46
CA GLU A 71 -0.05 -43.34 -41.33
C GLU A 71 0.64 -42.42 -40.32
N TRP A 72 1.90 -42.70 -39.97
CA TRP A 72 2.72 -41.82 -39.12
C TRP A 72 2.88 -40.41 -39.72
N LYS A 73 3.04 -40.30 -41.04
CA LYS A 73 3.09 -38.98 -41.72
C LYS A 73 1.76 -38.23 -41.60
N ARG A 74 0.62 -38.93 -41.71
CA ARG A 74 -0.70 -38.33 -41.52
C ARG A 74 -0.91 -37.84 -40.08
N VAL A 75 -0.55 -38.65 -39.10
CA VAL A 75 -0.66 -38.29 -37.67
C VAL A 75 0.21 -37.08 -37.34
N ALA A 76 1.48 -37.07 -37.77
CA ALA A 76 2.38 -35.95 -37.51
C ALA A 76 1.86 -34.64 -38.14
N LYS A 77 1.25 -34.70 -39.32
CA LYS A 77 0.62 -33.55 -39.96
C LYS A 77 -0.57 -33.02 -39.14
N LEU A 78 -1.46 -33.92 -38.69
CA LEU A 78 -2.61 -33.56 -37.86
C LEU A 78 -2.22 -33.01 -36.49
N GLU A 79 -1.12 -33.49 -35.90
CA GLU A 79 -0.59 -32.95 -34.64
C GLU A 79 -0.08 -31.52 -34.81
N LEU A 80 0.58 -31.23 -35.93
CA LEU A 80 1.05 -29.87 -36.24
C LEU A 80 -0.13 -28.90 -36.44
N GLU A 81 -1.13 -29.31 -37.23
CA GLU A 81 -2.35 -28.52 -37.46
C GLU A 81 -3.13 -28.29 -36.15
N ASN A 82 -3.23 -29.29 -35.27
CA ASN A 82 -3.84 -29.12 -33.95
C ASN A 82 -3.07 -28.16 -33.05
N LYS A 83 -1.75 -28.16 -33.12
CA LYS A 83 -0.92 -27.24 -32.35
C LYS A 83 -1.13 -25.80 -32.81
N GLU A 84 -1.23 -25.59 -34.13
CA GLU A 84 -1.53 -24.29 -34.73
C GLU A 84 -2.94 -23.79 -34.35
N LEU A 85 -3.96 -24.64 -34.44
CA LEU A 85 -5.32 -24.31 -34.03
C LEU A 85 -5.43 -23.95 -32.53
N ARG A 86 -4.68 -24.64 -31.66
CA ARG A 86 -4.64 -24.29 -30.22
C ARG A 86 -4.00 -22.93 -29.99
N ALA A 87 -2.92 -22.61 -30.71
CA ALA A 87 -2.27 -21.31 -30.62
C ALA A 87 -3.21 -20.18 -31.09
N GLU A 88 -3.93 -20.38 -32.20
CA GLU A 88 -4.92 -19.44 -32.72
C GLU A 88 -6.07 -19.22 -31.73
N LEU A 89 -6.58 -20.29 -31.11
CA LEU A 89 -7.65 -20.19 -30.11
C LEU A 89 -7.20 -19.40 -28.87
N GLU A 90 -5.98 -19.64 -28.37
CA GLU A 90 -5.42 -18.88 -27.25
C GLU A 90 -5.21 -17.40 -27.62
N HIS A 91 -4.75 -17.12 -28.85
CA HIS A 91 -4.63 -15.75 -29.34
C HIS A 91 -5.98 -15.04 -29.39
N GLN A 92 -7.03 -15.70 -29.90
CA GLN A 92 -8.39 -15.14 -29.94
C GLN A 92 -8.94 -14.85 -28.54
N LYS A 93 -8.71 -15.74 -27.56
CA LYS A 93 -9.09 -15.48 -26.16
C LYS A 93 -8.39 -14.24 -25.60
N LEU A 94 -7.10 -14.07 -25.91
CA LEU A 94 -6.32 -12.91 -25.49
C LEU A 94 -6.85 -11.61 -26.10
N VAL A 95 -7.19 -11.63 -27.40
CA VAL A 95 -7.78 -10.48 -28.10
C VAL A 95 -9.13 -10.09 -27.50
N ILE A 96 -9.99 -11.06 -27.21
CA ILE A 96 -11.28 -10.81 -26.56
C ILE A 96 -11.07 -10.18 -25.17
N ALA A 97 -10.14 -10.71 -24.37
CA ALA A 97 -9.82 -10.18 -23.06
C ALA A 97 -9.25 -8.75 -23.15
N HIS A 98 -8.38 -8.49 -24.13
CA HIS A 98 -7.82 -7.17 -24.39
C HIS A 98 -8.90 -6.15 -24.73
N ASN A 99 -9.80 -6.49 -25.67
CA ASN A 99 -10.91 -5.61 -26.05
C ASN A 99 -11.83 -5.30 -24.86
N ALA A 100 -12.14 -6.31 -24.04
CA ALA A 100 -12.95 -6.10 -22.83
C ALA A 100 -12.26 -5.19 -21.80
N LEU A 101 -10.93 -5.30 -21.66
CA LEU A 101 -10.15 -4.43 -20.79
C LEU A 101 -10.11 -3.00 -21.32
N GLN A 102 -9.97 -2.83 -22.63
CA GLN A 102 -9.98 -1.53 -23.29
C GLN A 102 -11.32 -0.81 -23.12
N THR A 103 -12.45 -1.50 -23.31
CA THR A 103 -13.78 -0.91 -23.05
C THR A 103 -13.93 -0.46 -21.59
N LYS A 104 -13.47 -1.25 -20.62
CA LYS A 104 -13.49 -0.84 -19.20
C LYS A 104 -12.59 0.38 -18.92
N MET A 105 -11.47 0.49 -19.62
CA MET A 105 -10.55 1.62 -19.51
C MET A 105 -11.18 2.90 -20.06
N GLU A 106 -11.85 2.83 -21.21
CA GLU A 106 -12.60 3.94 -21.80
C GLU A 106 -13.76 4.38 -20.90
N GLU A 107 -14.51 3.45 -20.31
CA GLU A 107 -15.54 3.76 -19.32
C GLU A 107 -14.97 4.46 -18.08
N TYR A 108 -13.82 4.00 -17.59
CA TYR A 108 -13.15 4.61 -16.45
C TYR A 108 -12.65 6.02 -16.76
N GLN A 109 -12.03 6.22 -17.93
CA GLN A 109 -11.63 7.55 -18.40
C GLN A 109 -12.83 8.49 -18.53
N ASN A 110 -13.94 8.04 -19.10
CA ASN A 110 -15.17 8.85 -19.20
C ASN A 110 -15.71 9.25 -17.82
N LYS A 111 -15.71 8.33 -16.84
CA LYS A 111 -16.09 8.64 -15.45
C LYS A 111 -15.15 9.65 -14.79
N GLN A 112 -13.84 9.52 -15.02
CA GLN A 112 -12.86 10.50 -14.55
C GLN A 112 -13.10 11.87 -15.18
N GLN A 113 -13.33 11.94 -16.50
CA GLN A 113 -13.61 13.17 -17.23
C GLN A 113 -14.86 13.88 -16.67
N GLN A 114 -15.94 13.12 -16.41
CA GLN A 114 -17.16 13.64 -15.80
C GLN A 114 -16.92 14.17 -14.38
N THR A 115 -16.11 13.47 -13.60
CA THR A 115 -15.76 13.88 -12.23
C THR A 115 -14.94 15.18 -12.26
N ILE A 116 -13.95 15.28 -13.15
CA ILE A 116 -13.15 16.49 -13.34
C ILE A 116 -14.04 17.67 -13.77
N ALA A 117 -14.96 17.46 -14.72
CA ALA A 117 -15.90 18.48 -15.14
C ALA A 117 -16.78 18.98 -13.99
N ALA A 118 -17.35 18.07 -13.20
CA ALA A 118 -18.16 18.40 -12.03
C ALA A 118 -17.37 19.14 -10.94
N LEU A 119 -16.12 18.74 -10.69
CA LEU A 119 -15.23 19.43 -9.75
C LEU A 119 -14.84 20.82 -10.25
N THR A 120 -14.58 20.96 -11.56
CA THR A 120 -14.26 22.24 -12.19
C THR A 120 -15.43 23.23 -12.08
N GLU A 121 -16.66 22.77 -12.30
CA GLU A 121 -17.85 23.60 -12.15
C GLU A 121 -18.06 24.03 -10.69
N LYS A 122 -17.89 23.10 -9.73
CA LYS A 122 -17.93 23.43 -8.30
C LYS A 122 -16.85 24.44 -7.90
N LEU A 123 -15.64 24.29 -8.42
CA LEU A 123 -14.53 25.21 -8.16
C LEU A 123 -14.84 26.60 -8.72
N LYS A 124 -15.44 26.69 -9.91
CA LYS A 124 -15.87 27.96 -10.51
C LYS A 124 -16.90 28.66 -9.63
N VAL A 125 -17.95 27.96 -9.20
CA VAL A 125 -18.96 28.52 -8.27
C VAL A 125 -18.32 28.98 -6.96
N SER A 126 -17.38 28.21 -6.42
CA SER A 126 -16.64 28.58 -5.20
C SER A 126 -15.77 29.82 -5.40
N SER A 127 -15.13 29.96 -6.56
CA SER A 127 -14.32 31.14 -6.93
C SER A 127 -15.19 32.39 -7.07
N ASP A 128 -16.36 32.25 -7.69
CA ASP A 128 -17.32 33.36 -7.83
C ASP A 128 -17.86 33.78 -6.45
N GLN A 129 -18.18 32.82 -5.57
CA GLN A 129 -18.56 33.10 -4.18
C GLN A 129 -17.45 33.76 -3.38
N PHE A 130 -16.20 33.36 -3.58
CA PHE A 130 -15.06 33.99 -2.92
C PHE A 130 -14.86 35.43 -3.39
N SER A 131 -15.01 35.69 -4.69
CA SER A 131 -14.96 37.04 -5.25
C SER A 131 -16.07 37.94 -4.68
N LEU A 132 -17.28 37.39 -4.51
CA LEU A 132 -18.39 38.11 -3.88
C LEU A 132 -18.10 38.41 -2.41
N MET A 133 -17.56 37.45 -1.65
CA MET A 133 -17.16 37.67 -0.26
C MET A 133 -16.05 38.73 -0.13
N GLN A 134 -15.07 38.76 -1.04
CA GLN A 134 -14.06 39.82 -1.06
C GLN A 134 -14.68 41.21 -1.27
N SER A 135 -15.66 41.31 -2.16
CA SER A 135 -16.40 42.55 -2.37
C SER A 135 -17.17 42.98 -1.12
N ASP A 136 -17.87 42.05 -0.46
CA ASP A 136 -18.62 42.33 0.77
C ASP A 136 -17.69 42.71 1.93
N GLN A 137 -16.53 42.05 2.05
CA GLN A 137 -15.51 42.38 3.04
C GLN A 137 -14.97 43.80 2.82
N LYS A 138 -14.69 44.18 1.57
CA LYS A 138 -14.25 45.54 1.21
C LYS A 138 -15.32 46.57 1.59
N ALA A 139 -16.58 46.31 1.27
CA ALA A 139 -17.70 47.20 1.61
C ALA A 139 -17.89 47.33 3.13
N LEU A 140 -17.67 46.26 3.89
CA LEU A 140 -17.70 46.30 5.36
C LEU A 140 -16.53 47.11 5.92
N LEU A 141 -15.33 46.97 5.37
CA LEU A 141 -14.16 47.75 5.78
C LEU A 141 -14.37 49.25 5.54
N GLU A 142 -14.91 49.62 4.38
CA GLU A 142 -15.26 51.02 4.08
C GLU A 142 -16.32 51.57 5.06
N ARG A 143 -17.33 50.76 5.42
CA ARG A 143 -18.32 51.13 6.44
C ARG A 143 -17.71 51.26 7.83
N LEU A 144 -16.77 50.38 8.18
CA LEU A 144 -16.08 50.42 9.47
C LEU A 144 -15.20 51.68 9.57
N ASN A 145 -14.47 52.01 8.50
CA ASN A 145 -13.68 53.24 8.41
C ASN A 145 -14.58 54.48 8.49
N ALA A 146 -15.74 54.48 7.83
CA ALA A 146 -16.71 55.57 7.93
C ALA A 146 -17.31 55.69 9.34
N LEU A 147 -17.53 54.58 10.04
CA LEU A 147 -17.97 54.55 11.43
C LEU A 147 -16.87 55.04 12.37
N GLU A 148 -15.63 54.61 12.18
CA GLU A 148 -14.48 55.08 12.95
C GLU A 148 -14.34 56.58 12.77
N GLN A 149 -14.33 57.10 11.52
CA GLN A 149 -14.30 58.55 11.26
C GLN A 149 -15.46 59.31 11.90
N LYS A 150 -16.69 58.77 11.86
CA LYS A 150 -17.84 59.36 12.56
C LYS A 150 -17.65 59.34 14.08
N GLN A 151 -17.04 58.29 14.61
CA GLN A 151 -16.76 58.15 16.04
C GLN A 151 -15.61 59.05 16.46
N THR A 152 -14.60 59.27 15.62
CA THR A 152 -13.55 60.28 15.82
C THR A 152 -14.15 61.67 15.75
N ALA A 153 -15.02 61.97 14.78
CA ALA A 153 -15.71 63.25 14.68
C ALA A 153 -16.66 63.50 15.87
N ASN A 154 -17.36 62.47 16.34
CA ASN A 154 -18.16 62.54 17.58
C ASN A 154 -17.26 62.66 18.82
N SER A 155 -16.11 61.97 18.87
CA SER A 155 -15.13 62.14 19.94
C SER A 155 -14.60 63.56 19.92
N GLU A 156 -14.27 64.14 18.76
CA GLU A 156 -13.85 65.52 18.59
C GLU A 156 -14.95 66.53 18.93
N LEU A 157 -16.22 66.19 18.69
CA LEU A 157 -17.38 67.01 19.12
C LEU A 157 -17.59 66.94 20.62
N VAL A 158 -17.46 65.75 21.22
CA VAL A 158 -17.50 65.53 22.67
C VAL A 158 -16.27 66.15 23.33
N ASP A 159 -15.12 66.11 22.68
CA ASP A 159 -13.87 66.70 23.12
C ASP A 159 -13.96 68.21 22.95
N LYS A 160 -14.54 68.77 21.89
CA LYS A 160 -14.88 70.20 21.79
C LYS A 160 -15.91 70.63 22.82
N GLN A 161 -16.91 69.82 23.14
CA GLN A 161 -17.88 70.10 24.21
C GLN A 161 -17.21 70.05 25.59
N LYS A 162 -16.34 69.06 25.81
CA LYS A 162 -15.48 68.95 26.99
C LYS A 162 -14.41 70.03 27.01
N GLU A 163 -13.93 70.56 25.88
CA GLU A 163 -12.99 71.66 25.71
C GLU A 163 -13.70 72.99 25.93
N THR A 164 -14.99 73.09 25.63
CA THR A 164 -15.82 74.26 25.96
C THR A 164 -16.12 74.27 27.46
N ASN A 165 -16.45 73.10 28.03
CA ASN A 165 -16.60 72.90 29.48
C ASN A 165 -15.26 72.97 30.23
N ARG A 166 -14.15 72.58 29.60
CA ARG A 166 -12.77 72.74 30.10
C ARG A 166 -12.29 74.16 29.88
N MET A 167 -12.56 74.89 28.80
CA MET A 167 -12.23 76.33 28.70
C MET A 167 -12.94 77.14 29.79
N LEU A 168 -14.14 76.72 30.21
CA LEU A 168 -14.82 77.20 31.42
C LEU A 168 -14.14 76.78 32.75
N HIS A 169 -13.33 75.72 32.75
CA HIS A 169 -12.56 75.18 33.90
C HIS A 169 -11.01 75.30 33.76
N THR A 170 -10.51 75.86 32.66
CA THR A 170 -9.11 75.93 32.17
C THR A 170 -8.84 77.34 31.61
N GLN A 171 -9.76 78.28 31.82
CA GLN A 171 -9.41 79.56 32.48
C GLN A 171 -8.91 79.35 33.93
N MET A 172 -8.97 78.12 34.43
CA MET A 172 -8.65 77.76 35.80
C MET A 172 -7.47 76.81 35.97
N ASP A 173 -6.78 76.34 34.92
CA ASP A 173 -5.48 75.63 35.04
C ASP A 173 -4.92 75.29 33.65
N GLU A 174 -3.95 76.08 33.22
CA GLU A 174 -3.15 75.87 32.00
C GLU A 174 -2.26 74.61 32.09
N LEU A 175 -1.91 74.08 30.91
CA LEU A 175 -0.69 73.29 30.55
C LEU A 175 -0.82 71.77 30.28
N GLY A 176 -0.99 71.43 28.98
CA GLY A 176 -0.36 70.32 28.22
C GLY A 176 -0.84 68.88 28.45
N GLY A 177 -1.02 67.96 27.48
CA GLY A 177 -0.85 67.90 26.02
C GLY A 177 -0.68 66.43 25.55
N ASN A 178 -1.66 65.90 24.78
CA ASN A 178 -1.72 64.85 23.73
C ASN A 178 -0.81 63.58 23.71
N SER A 179 -1.32 62.32 23.61
CA SER A 179 -1.88 61.52 22.46
C SER A 179 -0.82 60.98 21.46
N SER A 180 -0.93 59.91 20.64
CA SER A 180 -1.67 58.63 20.48
C SER A 180 -1.25 58.03 19.11
N LYS A 181 -1.25 56.69 18.93
CA LYS A 181 -1.51 55.88 17.68
C LYS A 181 -0.50 56.01 16.48
N LYS A 182 -0.40 55.17 15.42
CA LYS A 182 -1.10 54.03 14.75
C LYS A 182 -0.08 53.35 13.78
N GLU A 183 -0.02 52.02 13.63
CA GLU A 183 -0.45 51.18 12.48
C GLU A 183 -0.02 51.55 11.04
N GLY A 184 0.41 50.55 10.26
CA GLY A 184 0.59 50.58 8.80
C GLY A 184 0.80 49.17 8.21
N GLU A 185 0.02 48.84 7.18
CA GLU A 185 -0.32 47.53 6.58
C GLU A 185 0.64 47.05 5.48
N GLU A 186 0.71 45.72 5.21
CA GLU A 186 0.73 45.12 3.85
C GLU A 186 0.40 43.60 3.90
N PHE A 187 -0.45 43.08 3.00
CA PHE A 187 -1.05 41.73 3.07
C PHE A 187 -0.45 40.76 2.04
N ASP A 188 0.60 40.05 2.45
CA ASP A 188 0.83 38.61 2.15
C ASP A 188 -0.03 37.79 3.15
N ILE A 189 -0.07 36.44 3.24
CA ILE A 189 -0.68 35.85 4.48
C ILE A 189 0.13 36.41 5.66
N PRO A 190 -0.42 37.33 6.48
CA PRO A 190 0.44 38.24 7.22
C PRO A 190 1.20 37.49 8.31
N GLN A 191 2.44 37.90 8.58
CA GLN A 191 3.04 37.71 9.90
C GLN A 191 2.09 38.21 11.01
N ASP A 192 1.12 39.10 10.71
CA ASP A 192 0.05 39.51 11.62
C ASP A 192 -1.04 38.45 11.87
N ILE A 193 -1.26 37.47 10.99
CA ILE A 193 -2.07 36.28 11.30
C ILE A 193 -1.26 35.32 12.18
N MET A 194 0.07 35.27 12.04
CA MET A 194 0.93 34.59 13.03
C MET A 194 0.92 35.33 14.38
N PHE A 195 0.90 36.68 14.36
CA PHE A 195 0.81 37.55 15.55
C PHE A 195 -0.58 37.52 16.21
N ASN A 196 -1.63 37.24 15.44
CA ASN A 196 -3.00 37.11 15.91
C ASN A 196 -3.53 35.66 15.79
N TYR A 197 -2.64 34.66 15.71
CA TYR A 197 -3.02 33.26 15.45
C TYR A 197 -4.01 32.78 16.52
N GLY A 198 -3.67 32.99 17.78
CA GLY A 198 -4.55 32.73 18.91
C GLY A 198 -5.85 33.54 18.90
N ARG A 199 -5.83 34.81 18.47
CA ARG A 199 -7.06 35.62 18.38
C ARG A 199 -8.01 35.12 17.29
N LEU A 200 -7.48 34.77 16.13
CA LEU A 200 -8.25 34.20 15.03
C LEU A 200 -8.81 32.84 15.43
N ALA A 201 -7.98 31.95 15.97
CA ALA A 201 -8.42 30.65 16.48
C ALA A 201 -9.55 30.80 17.51
N ASN A 202 -9.38 31.72 18.48
CA ASN A 202 -10.40 32.02 19.49
C ASN A 202 -11.70 32.57 18.90
N LEU A 203 -11.61 33.46 17.92
CA LEU A 203 -12.79 33.96 17.23
C LEU A 203 -13.52 32.82 16.51
N LEU A 204 -12.81 32.00 15.74
CA LEU A 204 -13.36 30.87 15.00
C LEU A 204 -14.03 29.86 15.94
N VAL A 205 -13.36 29.47 17.04
CA VAL A 205 -13.90 28.56 18.05
C VAL A 205 -15.17 29.12 18.68
N LYS A 206 -15.19 30.40 19.07
CA LYS A 206 -16.38 31.07 19.63
C LYS A 206 -17.55 31.16 18.66
N VAL A 207 -17.27 31.41 17.37
CA VAL A 207 -18.31 31.43 16.35
C VAL A 207 -18.86 30.02 16.13
N LEU A 208 -18.00 29.01 16.08
CA LEU A 208 -18.39 27.60 15.92
C LEU A 208 -19.21 27.07 17.12
N GLU A 209 -18.93 27.57 18.32
CA GLU A 209 -19.69 27.24 19.53
C GLU A 209 -21.12 27.83 19.51
N LYS A 210 -21.28 29.04 18.95
CA LYS A 210 -22.57 29.73 18.82
C LYS A 210 -23.41 29.22 17.64
N HIS A 211 -22.77 28.96 16.50
CA HIS A 211 -23.44 28.50 15.28
C HIS A 211 -23.46 26.97 15.22
N ARG A 212 -24.43 26.39 15.95
CA ARG A 212 -24.54 24.93 16.15
C ARG A 212 -25.27 24.20 15.03
N SER A 213 -25.88 24.93 14.08
CA SER A 213 -26.60 24.37 12.94
C SER A 213 -25.64 24.01 11.79
N ASP A 214 -26.00 22.94 11.07
CA ASP A 214 -25.35 22.52 9.82
C ASP A 214 -25.54 23.63 8.79
N SER A 215 -24.54 24.50 8.70
CA SER A 215 -24.57 25.75 7.95
C SER A 215 -23.28 25.91 7.15
N PRO A 216 -23.31 26.65 6.02
CA PRO A 216 -22.08 26.98 5.28
C PRO A 216 -21.00 27.58 6.19
N THR A 217 -21.40 28.40 7.17
CA THR A 217 -20.52 28.98 8.18
C THR A 217 -19.78 27.92 9.00
N GLN A 218 -20.49 26.88 9.50
CA GLN A 218 -19.86 25.78 10.22
C GLN A 218 -18.79 25.08 9.37
N ARG A 219 -19.12 24.77 8.12
CA ARG A 219 -18.20 24.10 7.18
C ARG A 219 -16.95 24.95 6.94
N ILE A 220 -17.11 26.24 6.67
CA ILE A 220 -15.98 27.16 6.45
C ILE A 220 -15.09 27.22 7.70
N ILE A 221 -15.68 27.35 8.90
CA ILE A 221 -14.90 27.47 10.14
C ILE A 221 -14.11 26.19 10.43
N VAL A 222 -14.73 25.00 10.29
CA VAL A 222 -14.03 23.73 10.53
C VAL A 222 -12.89 23.54 9.53
N LEU A 223 -13.09 23.91 8.26
CA LEU A 223 -12.03 23.88 7.24
C LEU A 223 -10.88 24.84 7.57
N LEU A 224 -11.19 26.07 7.97
CA LEU A 224 -10.18 27.07 8.34
C LEU A 224 -9.39 26.61 9.57
N LEU A 225 -10.05 26.12 10.62
CA LEU A 225 -9.40 25.59 11.81
C LEU A 225 -8.47 24.41 11.46
N ASN A 226 -8.90 23.49 10.59
CA ASN A 226 -8.07 22.38 10.14
C ASN A 226 -6.82 22.87 9.39
N SER A 227 -7.00 23.81 8.47
CA SER A 227 -5.90 24.40 7.71
C SER A 227 -4.90 25.12 8.61
N MET A 228 -5.39 25.90 9.59
CA MET A 228 -4.55 26.59 10.56
C MET A 228 -3.65 25.62 11.33
N VAL A 229 -4.24 24.58 11.92
CA VAL A 229 -3.51 23.62 12.75
C VAL A 229 -2.57 22.72 11.92
N CYS A 230 -2.94 22.40 10.68
CA CYS A 230 -2.10 21.62 9.76
C CYS A 230 -0.73 22.26 9.50
N HIS A 231 -0.64 23.59 9.57
CA HIS A 231 0.58 24.35 9.34
C HIS A 231 1.13 25.02 10.61
N ALA A 232 0.57 24.69 11.77
CA ALA A 232 0.92 25.31 13.04
C ALA A 232 2.12 24.64 13.71
N GLU A 233 2.95 25.45 14.36
CA GLU A 233 3.99 24.96 15.26
C GLU A 233 3.38 24.35 16.54
N VAL A 234 4.15 23.53 17.25
CA VAL A 234 3.72 22.85 18.49
C VAL A 234 3.10 23.83 19.50
N GLY A 235 3.75 24.98 19.74
CA GLY A 235 3.24 25.99 20.68
C GLY A 235 1.88 26.56 20.27
N GLN A 236 1.68 26.80 18.98
CA GLN A 236 0.41 27.28 18.43
C GLN A 236 -0.69 26.23 18.55
N LYS A 237 -0.39 24.96 18.26
CA LYS A 237 -1.34 23.84 18.45
C LYS A 237 -1.81 23.76 19.90
N ILE A 238 -0.90 23.92 20.88
CA ILE A 238 -1.23 23.94 22.31
C ILE A 238 -2.15 25.12 22.63
N GLU A 239 -1.84 26.33 22.14
CA GLU A 239 -2.68 27.52 22.34
C GLU A 239 -4.11 27.31 21.82
N VAL A 240 -4.28 26.74 20.62
CA VAL A 240 -5.62 26.42 20.08
C VAL A 240 -6.35 25.42 20.98
N GLY A 241 -5.63 24.44 21.53
CA GLY A 241 -6.18 23.49 22.50
C GLY A 241 -6.66 24.17 23.78
N GLU A 242 -5.88 25.12 24.33
CA GLU A 242 -6.21 25.88 25.54
C GLU A 242 -7.46 26.75 25.39
N ILE A 243 -7.74 27.21 24.18
CA ILE A 243 -8.93 27.99 23.86
C ILE A 243 -10.21 27.13 23.85
N GLY A 244 -10.09 25.80 23.97
CA GLY A 244 -11.22 24.86 24.01
C GLY A 244 -11.66 24.35 22.64
N ALA A 245 -10.79 24.45 21.63
CA ALA A 245 -11.12 24.04 20.28
C ALA A 245 -11.42 22.53 20.17
N ILE A 246 -10.70 21.70 20.93
CA ILE A 246 -10.86 20.25 20.94
C ILE A 246 -12.27 19.88 21.39
N GLU A 247 -12.72 20.43 22.51
CA GLU A 247 -14.05 20.22 23.08
C GLU A 247 -15.13 20.70 22.12
N VAL A 248 -14.99 21.89 21.54
CA VAL A 248 -15.96 22.43 20.57
C VAL A 248 -16.06 21.53 19.34
N ILE A 249 -14.95 21.03 18.81
CA ILE A 249 -14.93 20.14 17.64
C ILE A 249 -15.54 18.78 17.98
N LEU A 250 -15.22 18.19 19.13
CA LEU A 250 -15.84 16.95 19.61
C LEU A 250 -17.37 17.11 19.74
N GLN A 251 -17.85 18.26 20.21
CA GLN A 251 -19.29 18.55 20.24
C GLN A 251 -19.92 18.63 18.84
N GLN A 252 -19.21 19.13 17.83
CA GLN A 252 -19.70 19.12 16.43
C GLN A 252 -19.84 17.68 15.93
N ILE A 253 -18.81 16.86 16.15
CA ILE A 253 -18.79 15.44 15.75
C ILE A 253 -19.92 14.69 16.45
N ALA A 254 -20.11 14.90 17.76
CA ALA A 254 -21.16 14.26 18.54
C ALA A 254 -22.57 14.61 18.01
N ARG A 255 -22.79 15.86 17.58
CA ARG A 255 -24.06 16.28 16.97
C ARG A 255 -24.30 15.61 15.62
N LYS A 256 -23.30 15.59 14.73
CA LYS A 256 -23.41 14.90 13.43
C LYS A 256 -23.65 13.40 13.61
N LEU A 257 -23.00 12.80 14.61
CA LEU A 257 -23.25 11.40 14.98
C LEU A 257 -24.69 11.15 15.43
N GLN A 258 -25.27 12.04 16.25
CA GLN A 258 -26.66 11.98 16.71
C GLN A 258 -27.66 12.10 15.54
N THR A 259 -27.39 12.98 14.58
CA THR A 259 -28.22 13.16 13.38
C THR A 259 -27.94 12.15 12.26
N ASN A 260 -27.07 11.16 12.51
CA ASN A 260 -26.67 10.15 11.52
C ASN A 260 -26.03 10.73 10.25
N GLN A 261 -25.32 11.85 10.39
CA GLN A 261 -24.60 12.50 9.30
C GLN A 261 -23.11 12.16 9.36
N CYS A 262 -22.57 11.67 8.25
CA CYS A 262 -21.14 11.45 8.05
C CYS A 262 -20.74 12.11 6.73
N ASP A 263 -20.47 13.41 6.79
CA ASP A 263 -20.12 14.27 5.67
C ASP A 263 -18.66 14.75 5.76
N ASP A 264 -18.24 15.54 4.77
CA ASP A 264 -16.87 16.07 4.69
C ASP A 264 -16.51 16.95 5.90
N VAL A 265 -17.50 17.57 6.55
CA VAL A 265 -17.28 18.37 7.76
C VAL A 265 -16.89 17.46 8.93
N MET A 266 -17.54 16.31 9.09
CA MET A 266 -17.15 15.33 10.09
C MET A 266 -15.75 14.77 9.81
N ASN A 267 -15.42 14.47 8.55
CA ASN A 267 -14.07 14.03 8.17
C ASN A 267 -13.01 15.11 8.49
N THR A 268 -13.29 16.37 8.14
CA THR A 268 -12.41 17.50 8.41
C THR A 268 -12.25 17.75 9.91
N ALA A 269 -13.31 17.58 10.69
CA ALA A 269 -13.27 17.70 12.15
C ALA A 269 -12.34 16.66 12.78
N TRP A 270 -12.38 15.40 12.32
CA TRP A 270 -11.41 14.39 12.77
C TRP A 270 -9.99 14.67 12.26
N SER A 271 -9.84 15.20 11.04
CA SER A 271 -8.53 15.66 10.54
C SER A 271 -7.96 16.79 11.38
N PHE A 272 -8.79 17.74 11.83
CA PHE A 272 -8.38 18.79 12.75
C PHE A 272 -7.87 18.20 14.07
N LEU A 273 -8.62 17.25 14.64
CA LEU A 273 -8.22 16.60 15.89
C LEU A 273 -6.93 15.78 15.74
N LEU A 274 -6.73 15.13 14.59
CA LEU A 274 -5.47 14.48 14.26
C LEU A 274 -4.32 15.49 14.24
N ASN A 275 -4.47 16.60 13.51
CA ASN A 275 -3.42 17.60 13.38
C ASN A 275 -3.10 18.33 14.69
N ILE A 276 -4.11 18.60 15.53
CA ILE A 276 -3.93 19.34 16.79
C ILE A 276 -3.33 18.49 17.91
N THR A 277 -3.39 17.16 17.79
CA THR A 277 -2.80 16.21 18.74
C THR A 277 -1.42 15.73 18.33
N ASP A 278 -1.03 15.97 17.08
CA ASP A 278 0.28 15.64 16.54
C ASP A 278 1.38 16.44 17.27
N GLU A 279 2.38 15.71 17.77
CA GLU A 279 3.50 16.21 18.59
C GLU A 279 3.10 17.05 19.81
N THR A 280 1.88 16.87 20.35
CA THR A 280 1.33 17.68 21.46
C THR A 280 0.65 16.83 22.54
N PRO A 281 1.42 16.28 23.50
CA PRO A 281 0.90 15.44 24.58
C PRO A 281 -0.23 16.09 25.39
N GLU A 282 -0.18 17.40 25.60
CA GLU A 282 -1.20 18.16 26.33
C GLU A 282 -2.54 18.13 25.60
N ASN A 283 -2.52 18.20 24.26
CA ASN A 283 -3.74 18.13 23.45
C ASN A 283 -4.28 16.70 23.34
N CYS A 284 -3.40 15.69 23.31
CA CYS A 284 -3.81 14.30 23.49
C CYS A 284 -4.54 14.11 24.83
N GLU A 285 -4.01 14.65 25.92
CA GLU A 285 -4.64 14.56 27.24
C GLU A 285 -5.99 15.31 27.28
N ARG A 286 -6.08 16.52 26.68
CA ARG A 286 -7.35 17.27 26.54
C ARG A 286 -8.41 16.47 25.79
N PHE A 287 -8.06 15.85 24.67
CA PHE A 287 -8.96 14.98 23.91
C PHE A 287 -9.50 13.83 24.79
N LEU A 288 -8.64 13.19 25.59
CA LEU A 288 -9.04 12.12 26.50
C LEU A 288 -9.96 12.62 27.61
N LYS A 289 -9.64 13.76 28.24
CA LYS A 289 -10.45 14.40 29.28
C LYS A 289 -11.84 14.79 28.77
N ALA A 290 -11.95 15.15 27.49
CA ALA A 290 -13.19 15.52 26.82
C ALA A 290 -14.00 14.32 26.28
N GLU A 291 -13.78 13.11 26.81
CA GLU A 291 -14.44 11.87 26.39
C GLU A 291 -14.22 11.50 24.90
N GLY A 292 -13.10 11.94 24.32
CA GLY A 292 -12.78 11.72 22.91
C GLY A 292 -12.75 10.24 22.51
N LEU A 293 -12.24 9.35 23.36
CA LEU A 293 -12.23 7.90 23.09
C LEU A 293 -13.63 7.27 23.08
N THR A 294 -14.54 7.75 23.92
CA THR A 294 -15.94 7.33 23.90
C THR A 294 -16.58 7.74 22.57
N LEU A 295 -16.30 8.96 22.10
CA LEU A 295 -16.81 9.43 20.82
C LEU A 295 -16.19 8.68 19.64
N PHE A 296 -14.89 8.38 19.69
CA PHE A 296 -14.21 7.50 18.73
C PHE A 296 -14.94 6.15 18.60
N LEU A 297 -15.18 5.45 19.71
CA LEU A 297 -15.84 4.14 19.69
C LEU A 297 -17.23 4.20 19.05
N ARG A 298 -18.02 5.24 19.39
CA ARG A 298 -19.37 5.43 18.84
C ARG A 298 -19.34 5.77 17.35
N CYS A 299 -18.39 6.59 16.91
CA CYS A 299 -18.20 6.91 15.49
C CYS A 299 -17.76 5.67 14.72
N TYR A 300 -16.78 4.94 15.23
CA TYR A 300 -16.30 3.71 14.63
C TYR A 300 -17.41 2.66 14.48
N THR A 301 -18.17 2.41 15.55
CA THR A 301 -19.29 1.45 15.55
C THR A 301 -20.32 1.77 14.46
N LYS A 302 -20.55 3.06 14.21
CA LYS A 302 -21.60 3.52 13.29
C LYS A 302 -21.11 3.73 11.84
N PHE A 303 -19.84 4.10 11.67
CA PHE A 303 -19.28 4.54 10.38
C PHE A 303 -17.99 3.79 9.99
N SER A 304 -17.80 2.56 10.48
CA SER A 304 -16.61 1.73 10.18
C SER A 304 -16.36 1.48 8.69
N THR A 305 -17.37 1.61 7.83
CA THR A 305 -17.25 1.48 6.38
C THR A 305 -16.71 2.73 5.69
N LYS A 306 -16.59 3.86 6.42
CA LYS A 306 -16.09 5.13 5.90
C LYS A 306 -14.58 5.21 6.10
N VAL A 307 -13.85 4.61 5.16
CA VAL A 307 -12.39 4.42 5.21
C VAL A 307 -11.62 5.70 5.58
N GLU A 308 -11.92 6.84 4.94
CA GLU A 308 -11.23 8.11 5.21
C GLU A 308 -11.43 8.62 6.64
N LEU A 309 -12.67 8.51 7.16
CA LEU A 309 -12.99 8.84 8.53
C LEU A 309 -12.20 7.95 9.50
N VAL A 310 -12.19 6.65 9.24
CA VAL A 310 -11.46 5.66 10.05
C VAL A 310 -9.96 5.95 10.01
N ARG A 311 -9.39 6.34 8.87
CA ARG A 311 -7.98 6.72 8.76
C ARG A 311 -7.64 7.91 9.66
N ASN A 312 -8.42 8.99 9.60
CA ASN A 312 -8.20 10.17 10.46
C ASN A 312 -8.35 9.83 11.95
N MET A 313 -9.36 9.03 12.29
CA MET A 313 -9.55 8.55 13.66
C MET A 313 -8.35 7.71 14.12
N MET A 314 -7.90 6.75 13.32
CA MET A 314 -6.78 5.88 13.65
C MET A 314 -5.45 6.62 13.73
N GLY A 315 -5.24 7.64 12.90
CA GLY A 315 -4.08 8.52 13.00
C GLY A 315 -4.02 9.23 14.35
N LEU A 316 -5.15 9.80 14.79
CA LEU A 316 -5.23 10.47 16.09
C LEU A 316 -4.92 9.51 17.24
N ILE A 317 -5.47 8.29 17.18
CA ILE A 317 -5.15 7.25 18.17
C ILE A 317 -3.65 6.91 18.15
N GLY A 318 -3.01 6.92 16.98
CA GLY A 318 -1.56 6.84 16.82
C GLY A 318 -0.84 7.89 17.67
N ASN A 319 -1.19 9.16 17.51
CA ASN A 319 -0.58 10.27 18.29
C ASN A 319 -0.75 10.07 19.80
N ILE A 320 -1.91 9.56 20.25
CA ILE A 320 -2.13 9.26 21.68
C ILE A 320 -1.23 8.09 22.13
N ALA A 321 -1.06 7.07 21.29
CA ALA A 321 -0.24 5.90 21.59
C ALA A 321 1.26 6.25 21.72
N GLU A 322 1.72 7.31 21.05
CA GLU A 322 3.09 7.80 21.20
C GLU A 322 3.38 8.32 22.62
N VAL A 323 2.36 8.87 23.31
CA VAL A 323 2.47 9.43 24.67
C VAL A 323 2.39 8.33 25.75
N TYR A 324 3.52 8.01 26.37
CA TYR A 324 3.68 6.89 27.33
C TYR A 324 2.66 6.92 28.49
N GLU A 325 2.39 8.09 29.06
CA GLU A 325 1.48 8.25 30.19
C GLU A 325 0.04 7.92 29.81
N LEU A 326 -0.34 8.13 28.54
CA LEU A 326 -1.71 8.00 28.05
C LEU A 326 -2.04 6.60 27.51
N ARG A 327 -1.02 5.81 27.14
CA ARG A 327 -1.19 4.44 26.57
C ARG A 327 -2.14 3.55 27.35
N GLY A 328 -2.11 3.61 28.68
CA GLY A 328 -3.00 2.82 29.53
C GLY A 328 -4.50 3.06 29.27
N LYS A 329 -4.89 4.23 28.71
CA LYS A 329 -6.28 4.53 28.33
C LYS A 329 -6.72 3.82 27.04
N LEU A 330 -5.77 3.41 26.20
CA LEU A 330 -6.02 2.68 24.95
C LEU A 330 -6.08 1.17 25.15
N MET A 331 -5.59 0.66 26.29
CA MET A 331 -5.52 -0.77 26.61
C MET A 331 -6.83 -1.31 27.20
N HIS A 332 -7.96 -0.90 26.63
CA HIS A 332 -9.27 -1.48 26.92
C HIS A 332 -9.67 -2.43 25.78
N ASP A 333 -10.32 -3.54 26.12
CA ASP A 333 -10.62 -4.61 25.15
C ASP A 333 -11.41 -4.12 23.93
N ASP A 334 -12.34 -3.20 24.12
CA ASP A 334 -13.13 -2.60 23.02
C ASP A 334 -12.23 -1.92 21.98
N TYR A 335 -11.15 -1.26 22.41
CA TYR A 335 -10.21 -0.58 21.51
C TYR A 335 -9.21 -1.58 20.91
N LEU A 336 -8.67 -2.49 21.73
CA LEU A 336 -7.74 -3.52 21.26
C LEU A 336 -8.35 -4.39 20.16
N LYS A 337 -9.64 -4.76 20.28
CA LYS A 337 -10.37 -5.49 19.24
C LYS A 337 -10.41 -4.75 17.91
N ILE A 338 -10.58 -3.42 17.94
CA ILE A 338 -10.58 -2.57 16.74
C ILE A 338 -9.19 -2.56 16.09
N PHE A 339 -8.15 -2.34 16.89
CA PHE A 339 -6.78 -2.25 16.39
C PHE A 339 -6.31 -3.59 15.81
N CYS A 340 -6.58 -4.71 16.50
CA CYS A 340 -6.25 -6.05 16.01
C CYS A 340 -7.04 -6.42 14.74
N TYR A 341 -8.32 -6.03 14.65
CA TYR A 341 -9.13 -6.23 13.45
C TYR A 341 -8.51 -5.53 12.22
N TRP A 342 -8.17 -4.25 12.36
CA TRP A 342 -7.59 -3.49 11.25
C TRP A 342 -6.16 -3.88 10.91
N LEU A 343 -5.37 -4.29 11.91
CA LEU A 343 -4.05 -4.86 11.67
C LEU A 343 -4.12 -6.03 10.68
N GLY A 344 -5.08 -6.95 10.88
CA GLY A 344 -5.29 -8.09 9.99
C GLY A 344 -5.99 -7.77 8.67
N ASN A 345 -6.64 -6.61 8.56
CA ASN A 345 -7.40 -6.22 7.38
C ASN A 345 -6.55 -5.46 6.36
N LEU A 346 -5.96 -6.20 5.40
CA LEU A 346 -5.08 -5.66 4.37
C LEU A 346 -5.81 -4.89 3.24
N SER A 347 -7.14 -4.73 3.30
CA SER A 347 -7.88 -4.00 2.26
C SER A 347 -7.54 -2.51 2.20
N ASP A 348 -7.09 -1.93 3.32
CA ASP A 348 -6.48 -0.60 3.38
C ASP A 348 -5.14 -0.69 4.14
N GLY A 349 -4.04 -0.66 3.38
CA GLY A 349 -2.69 -0.75 3.94
C GLY A 349 -2.34 0.41 4.88
N THR A 350 -2.96 1.58 4.74
CA THR A 350 -2.69 2.73 5.61
C THR A 350 -3.30 2.51 6.99
N ILE A 351 -4.54 2.03 7.07
CA ILE A 351 -5.20 1.78 8.36
C ILE A 351 -4.53 0.59 9.08
N SER A 352 -4.14 -0.46 8.34
CA SER A 352 -3.37 -1.58 8.89
C SER A 352 -2.03 -1.10 9.48
N TYR A 353 -1.30 -0.24 8.74
CA TYR A 353 -0.07 0.37 9.21
C TYR A 353 -0.24 1.22 10.48
N LEU A 354 -1.26 2.09 10.52
CA LEU A 354 -1.57 2.92 11.69
C LEU A 354 -1.92 2.05 12.91
N SER A 355 -2.71 0.99 12.70
CA SER A 355 -3.10 0.05 13.75
C SER A 355 -1.89 -0.69 14.32
N ALA A 356 -0.95 -1.09 13.46
CA ALA A 356 0.31 -1.68 13.90
C ALA A 356 1.13 -0.71 14.74
N GLY A 357 1.19 0.56 14.36
CA GLY A 357 1.90 1.60 15.11
C GLY A 357 1.32 1.84 16.50
N VAL A 358 -0.01 1.89 16.61
CA VAL A 358 -0.70 1.94 17.92
C VAL A 358 -0.31 0.74 18.76
N LEU A 359 -0.47 -0.47 18.23
CA LEU A 359 -0.20 -1.71 18.96
C LEU A 359 1.28 -1.86 19.31
N ALA A 360 2.20 -1.42 18.45
CA ALA A 360 3.65 -1.43 18.66
C ALA A 360 4.06 -0.60 19.88
N HIS A 361 3.45 0.58 20.05
CA HIS A 361 3.66 1.39 21.25
C HIS A 361 3.06 0.69 22.49
N LEU A 362 1.85 0.13 22.40
CA LEU A 362 1.24 -0.55 23.55
C LEU A 362 2.02 -1.78 24.00
N VAL A 363 2.50 -2.65 23.10
CA VAL A 363 3.27 -3.85 23.49
C VAL A 363 4.66 -3.52 24.04
N SER A 364 5.18 -2.33 23.76
CA SER A 364 6.46 -1.83 24.29
C SER A 364 6.41 -1.58 25.81
N ASP A 365 5.22 -1.34 26.37
CA ASP A 365 5.02 -1.02 27.80
C ASP A 365 5.32 -2.20 28.76
N GLY A 366 5.52 -3.42 28.25
CA GLY A 366 5.94 -4.58 29.05
C GLY A 366 4.78 -5.35 29.70
N ASP A 367 5.08 -6.53 30.23
CA ASP A 367 4.06 -7.45 30.78
C ASP A 367 3.33 -6.84 31.99
N GLU A 368 4.05 -6.15 32.88
CA GLU A 368 3.48 -5.54 34.10
C GLU A 368 2.31 -4.59 33.79
N ARG A 369 2.44 -3.75 32.75
CA ARG A 369 1.40 -2.79 32.38
C ARG A 369 0.20 -3.46 31.73
N TRP A 370 0.43 -4.53 30.96
CA TRP A 370 -0.63 -5.34 30.36
C TRP A 370 -1.41 -6.16 31.39
N GLU A 371 -0.72 -6.66 32.41
CA GLU A 371 -1.34 -7.36 33.54
C GLU A 371 -2.20 -6.41 34.39
N ALA A 372 -1.75 -5.19 34.62
CA ALA A 372 -2.47 -4.19 35.41
C ALA A 372 -3.85 -3.79 34.81
N VAL A 373 -4.00 -3.85 33.49
CA VAL A 373 -5.25 -3.50 32.78
C VAL A 373 -6.15 -4.70 32.53
N ASN A 374 -5.69 -5.93 32.82
CA ASN A 374 -6.44 -7.18 32.65
C ASN A 374 -7.07 -7.34 31.25
N ALA A 375 -6.30 -7.04 30.20
CA ALA A 375 -6.76 -7.16 28.82
C ALA A 375 -7.01 -8.63 28.39
N GLU A 376 -8.07 -8.88 27.63
CA GLU A 376 -8.44 -10.20 27.10
C GLU A 376 -7.36 -10.75 26.16
N HIS A 377 -6.73 -9.87 25.38
CA HIS A 377 -5.63 -10.23 24.49
C HIS A 377 -4.28 -10.14 25.22
N SER A 378 -3.55 -11.25 25.28
CA SER A 378 -2.20 -11.25 25.85
C SER A 378 -1.25 -10.39 25.01
N ARG A 379 -0.32 -9.70 25.68
CA ARG A 379 0.75 -8.90 25.05
C ARG A 379 1.49 -9.69 23.97
N ARG A 380 1.82 -10.95 24.26
CA ARG A 380 2.53 -11.86 23.33
C ARG A 380 1.71 -12.15 22.07
N HIS A 381 0.40 -12.35 22.21
CA HIS A 381 -0.47 -12.57 21.06
C HIS A 381 -0.50 -11.34 20.15
N VAL A 382 -0.70 -10.15 20.72
CA VAL A 382 -0.70 -8.89 19.97
C VAL A 382 0.65 -8.65 19.30
N SER A 383 1.75 -8.90 20.01
CA SER A 383 3.12 -8.78 19.46
C SER A 383 3.29 -9.68 18.21
N SER A 384 2.84 -10.93 18.30
CA SER A 384 2.90 -11.87 17.17
C SER A 384 2.05 -11.42 15.97
N LEU A 385 0.88 -10.82 16.21
CA LEU A 385 0.05 -10.28 15.12
C LEU A 385 0.77 -9.15 14.38
N ILE A 386 1.48 -8.27 15.09
CA ILE A 386 2.24 -7.17 14.47
C ILE A 386 3.32 -7.75 13.56
N VAL A 387 4.11 -8.71 14.05
CA VAL A 387 5.15 -9.37 13.25
C VAL A 387 4.55 -9.99 11.98
N GLN A 388 3.51 -10.80 12.12
CA GLN A 388 2.85 -11.47 10.99
C GLN A 388 2.24 -10.50 9.96
N ALA A 389 1.80 -9.32 10.40
CA ALA A 389 1.27 -8.30 9.49
C ALA A 389 2.40 -7.61 8.70
N THR A 390 3.45 -7.15 9.40
CA THR A 390 4.58 -6.43 8.78
C THR A 390 5.33 -7.28 7.74
N GLU A 391 5.40 -8.60 7.93
CA GLU A 391 6.04 -9.53 6.99
C GLU A 391 5.32 -9.62 5.63
N LYS A 392 4.04 -9.21 5.56
CA LYS A 392 3.22 -9.27 4.34
C LYS A 392 3.26 -7.97 3.54
N TRP A 393 3.79 -6.89 4.11
CA TRP A 393 3.77 -5.58 3.48
C TRP A 393 4.91 -5.41 2.47
N ASP A 394 4.64 -4.71 1.38
CA ASP A 394 5.66 -4.33 0.41
C ASP A 394 6.46 -3.14 0.93
N LEU A 395 7.78 -3.32 1.06
CA LEU A 395 8.70 -2.29 1.52
C LEU A 395 8.79 -1.09 0.57
N ASN A 396 8.49 -1.28 -0.72
CA ASN A 396 8.53 -0.21 -1.73
C ASN A 396 7.20 0.53 -1.87
N ALA A 397 6.14 0.05 -1.23
CA ALA A 397 4.86 0.74 -1.26
C ALA A 397 5.01 2.08 -0.54
N ARG A 398 4.64 3.16 -1.24
CA ARG A 398 4.71 4.51 -0.66
C ARG A 398 3.74 4.61 0.51
N CYS A 399 4.27 4.91 1.69
CA CYS A 399 3.45 5.28 2.84
C CYS A 399 2.91 6.70 2.62
N ASN A 400 1.59 6.85 2.57
CA ASN A 400 0.93 8.16 2.40
C ASN A 400 0.84 8.95 3.71
N LEU A 401 1.73 8.66 4.67
CA LEU A 401 1.82 9.36 5.95
C LEU A 401 3.12 10.17 5.96
N SER A 402 3.04 11.40 6.46
CA SER A 402 4.19 12.27 6.62
C SER A 402 4.51 12.40 8.10
N TYR A 403 5.71 11.97 8.49
CA TYR A 403 6.19 12.17 9.85
C TYR A 403 6.92 13.51 9.96
N GLY A 404 6.61 14.27 11.02
CA GLY A 404 7.33 15.49 11.43
C GLY A 404 8.57 15.20 12.26
N SER A 405 8.56 14.06 12.97
CA SER A 405 9.62 13.57 13.84
C SER A 405 9.65 12.04 13.80
N LEU A 406 10.85 11.44 13.92
CA LEU A 406 11.01 9.98 14.01
C LEU A 406 11.23 9.50 15.45
N LYS A 407 11.35 10.40 16.44
CA LYS A 407 11.58 10.05 17.85
C LYS A 407 10.60 9.01 18.40
N PRO A 408 9.27 9.09 18.14
CA PRO A 408 8.33 8.08 18.60
C PRO A 408 8.63 6.69 18.04
N ILE A 409 9.06 6.60 16.78
CA ILE A 409 9.45 5.33 16.14
C ILE A 409 10.80 4.85 16.69
N LEU A 410 11.79 5.74 16.79
CA LEU A 410 13.14 5.42 17.26
C LEU A 410 13.15 4.89 18.69
N CYS A 411 12.26 5.38 19.57
CA CYS A 411 12.19 4.95 20.97
C CYS A 411 11.79 3.46 21.14
N LEU A 412 11.22 2.86 20.09
CA LEU A 412 10.81 1.45 20.07
C LEU A 412 11.95 0.49 19.71
N LEU A 413 13.01 0.96 19.04
CA LEU A 413 14.14 0.12 18.63
C LEU A 413 14.87 -0.57 19.80
N PRO A 414 15.16 0.09 20.94
CA PRO A 414 15.87 -0.56 22.05
C PRO A 414 14.99 -1.46 22.95
N GLN A 415 13.72 -1.74 22.57
CA GLN A 415 12.77 -2.50 23.40
C GLN A 415 12.89 -4.02 23.16
N TRP A 416 13.96 -4.63 23.68
CA TRP A 416 14.29 -6.05 23.45
C TRP A 416 13.26 -7.06 23.98
N HIS A 417 12.40 -6.65 24.91
CA HIS A 417 11.29 -7.45 25.45
C HIS A 417 10.00 -7.35 24.62
N ALA A 418 10.01 -6.62 23.50
CA ALA A 418 8.85 -6.36 22.65
C ALA A 418 9.21 -6.50 21.16
N ASP A 419 9.32 -7.73 20.69
CA ASP A 419 9.69 -8.07 19.31
C ASP A 419 8.78 -7.45 18.24
N GLY A 420 7.47 -7.46 18.45
CA GLY A 420 6.50 -6.82 17.54
C GLY A 420 6.66 -5.30 17.47
N SER A 421 7.03 -4.67 18.60
CA SER A 421 7.33 -3.24 18.64
C SER A 421 8.56 -2.91 17.79
N GLN A 422 9.66 -3.65 18.04
CA GLN A 422 10.92 -3.48 17.34
C GLN A 422 10.78 -3.77 15.84
N GLN A 423 10.02 -4.82 15.48
CA GLN A 423 9.73 -5.21 14.10
C GLN A 423 8.96 -4.11 13.34
N TRP A 424 7.90 -3.54 13.91
CA TRP A 424 7.16 -2.45 13.27
C TRP A 424 8.07 -1.22 13.09
N ALA A 425 8.79 -0.83 14.14
CA ALA A 425 9.63 0.35 14.11
C ALA A 425 10.73 0.27 13.04
N ILE A 426 11.45 -0.86 12.95
CA ILE A 426 12.51 -1.01 11.95
C ILE A 426 11.94 -1.16 10.53
N TRP A 427 10.78 -1.80 10.37
CA TRP A 427 10.09 -1.86 9.08
C TRP A 427 9.70 -0.45 8.61
N THR A 428 9.14 0.37 9.49
CA THR A 428 8.77 1.75 9.22
C THR A 428 9.97 2.56 8.74
N LEU A 429 11.09 2.51 9.46
CA LEU A 429 12.30 3.23 9.06
C LEU A 429 12.83 2.75 7.69
N ALA A 430 12.81 1.44 7.44
CA ALA A 430 13.23 0.88 6.17
C ALA A 430 12.32 1.34 5.01
N ASN A 431 11.01 1.37 5.20
CA ASN A 431 10.06 1.86 4.19
C ASN A 431 10.23 3.36 3.94
N LEU A 432 10.30 4.18 4.99
CA LEU A 432 10.44 5.63 4.88
C LEU A 432 11.74 6.03 4.18
N THR A 433 12.88 5.44 4.59
CA THR A 433 14.19 5.71 3.96
C THR A 433 14.29 5.19 2.52
N THR A 434 13.47 4.20 2.14
CA THR A 434 13.42 3.69 0.75
C THR A 434 12.55 4.58 -0.14
N THR A 435 11.40 5.05 0.38
CA THR A 435 10.37 5.73 -0.42
C THR A 435 10.55 7.25 -0.48
N ASP A 436 11.16 7.85 0.54
CA ASP A 436 11.56 9.27 0.57
C ASP A 436 12.92 9.39 1.28
N ARG A 437 13.95 8.97 0.55
CA ARG A 437 15.33 8.86 1.03
C ARG A 437 15.87 10.20 1.56
N ALA A 438 15.63 11.29 0.82
CA ALA A 438 16.18 12.60 1.14
C ALA A 438 15.65 13.15 2.49
N LYS A 439 14.34 13.04 2.71
CA LYS A 439 13.73 13.53 3.95
C LYS A 439 14.08 12.63 5.14
N TYR A 440 13.86 11.32 5.01
CA TYR A 440 13.88 10.42 6.17
C TYR A 440 15.26 9.89 6.53
N CYS A 441 16.22 9.80 5.60
CA CYS A 441 17.60 9.52 6.00
C CYS A 441 18.15 10.64 6.87
N ARG A 442 17.90 11.90 6.48
CA ARG A 442 18.26 13.07 7.28
C ARG A 442 17.66 13.00 8.69
N PHE A 443 16.36 12.74 8.82
CA PHE A 443 15.71 12.62 10.14
C PHE A 443 16.31 11.48 10.99
N VAL A 444 16.60 10.31 10.41
CA VAL A 444 17.24 9.22 11.16
C VAL A 444 18.62 9.62 11.68
N VAL A 445 19.39 10.40 10.91
CA VAL A 445 20.71 10.89 11.32
C VAL A 445 20.59 11.97 12.40
N GLU A 446 19.80 13.03 12.15
CA GLU A 446 19.65 14.19 13.03
C GLU A 446 19.05 13.81 14.39
N GLU A 447 18.15 12.83 14.43
CA GLU A 447 17.50 12.37 15.66
C GLU A 447 18.25 11.22 16.36
N GLY A 448 19.49 10.92 15.93
CA GLY A 448 20.35 9.94 16.61
C GLY A 448 19.97 8.47 16.38
N GLY A 449 19.15 8.18 15.37
CA GLY A 449 18.67 6.84 15.06
C GLY A 449 19.73 5.89 14.50
N VAL A 450 20.80 6.41 13.89
CA VAL A 450 21.86 5.59 13.26
C VAL A 450 22.48 4.59 14.24
N GLU A 451 22.76 5.01 15.47
CA GLU A 451 23.39 4.11 16.45
C GLU A 451 22.41 3.03 16.93
N LEU A 452 21.13 3.38 17.10
CA LEU A 452 20.08 2.41 17.43
C LEU A 452 19.95 1.34 16.33
N VAL A 453 19.98 1.75 15.06
CA VAL A 453 19.91 0.82 13.92
C VAL A 453 21.17 -0.06 13.85
N LYS A 454 22.37 0.50 14.09
CA LYS A 454 23.62 -0.28 14.17
C LYS A 454 23.58 -1.33 15.29
N GLN A 455 22.96 -1.03 16.43
CA GLN A 455 22.79 -1.99 17.51
C GLN A 455 21.92 -3.17 17.07
N LEU A 456 20.83 -2.94 16.33
CA LEU A 456 19.96 -4.01 15.80
C LEU A 456 20.71 -4.98 14.88
N VAL A 457 21.66 -4.49 14.08
CA VAL A 457 22.46 -5.36 13.20
C VAL A 457 23.35 -6.29 14.01
N LYS A 458 23.90 -5.83 15.14
CA LYS A 458 24.90 -6.54 15.95
C LYS A 458 24.29 -7.41 17.05
N HIS A 459 23.17 -6.98 17.65
CA HIS A 459 22.69 -7.56 18.90
C HIS A 459 22.24 -9.03 18.75
N PRO A 460 22.55 -9.95 19.68
CA PRO A 460 22.21 -11.37 19.54
C PRO A 460 20.70 -11.66 19.46
N GLN A 461 19.86 -10.87 20.13
CA GLN A 461 18.41 -11.08 20.16
C GLN A 461 17.70 -10.63 18.88
N SER A 462 18.37 -9.89 17.99
CA SER A 462 17.77 -9.45 16.73
C SER A 462 17.54 -10.63 15.78
N THR A 463 16.32 -10.77 15.29
CA THR A 463 15.95 -11.76 14.29
C THR A 463 16.67 -11.49 12.97
N ARG A 464 16.75 -12.49 12.09
CA ARG A 464 17.32 -12.33 10.74
C ARG A 464 16.61 -11.22 9.97
N GLU A 465 15.31 -11.10 10.15
CA GLU A 465 14.45 -10.22 9.38
C GLU A 465 14.61 -8.76 9.86
N ILE A 466 14.71 -8.55 11.18
CA ILE A 466 15.08 -7.25 11.77
C ILE A 466 16.46 -6.81 11.28
N ARG A 467 17.46 -7.70 11.26
CA ARG A 467 18.80 -7.38 10.76
C ARG A 467 18.78 -6.97 9.29
N LYS A 468 17.99 -7.66 8.47
CA LYS A 468 17.82 -7.33 7.05
C LYS A 468 17.24 -5.92 6.86
N LEU A 469 16.18 -5.59 7.60
CA LEU A 469 15.56 -4.26 7.55
C LEU A 469 16.51 -3.17 8.07
N ALA A 470 17.20 -3.43 9.18
CA ALA A 470 18.20 -2.51 9.73
C ALA A 470 19.36 -2.28 8.74
N GLN A 471 19.82 -3.32 8.06
CA GLN A 471 20.84 -3.17 7.02
C GLN A 471 20.34 -2.32 5.85
N ALA A 472 19.09 -2.49 5.41
CA ALA A 472 18.50 -1.67 4.36
C ALA A 472 18.45 -0.18 4.75
N VAL A 473 18.08 0.15 5.99
CA VAL A 473 18.12 1.53 6.49
C VAL A 473 19.53 2.10 6.42
N LEU A 474 20.53 1.36 6.91
CA LEU A 474 21.93 1.83 6.90
C LEU A 474 22.47 2.01 5.49
N ASP A 475 22.09 1.15 4.55
CA ASP A 475 22.54 1.25 3.17
C ASP A 475 21.86 2.43 2.45
N ASN A 476 20.57 2.67 2.70
CA ASN A 476 19.87 3.86 2.23
C ASN A 476 20.52 5.15 2.73
N ILE A 477 20.93 5.20 4.01
CA ILE A 477 21.63 6.36 4.60
C ILE A 477 22.98 6.57 3.91
N LYS A 478 23.78 5.52 3.72
CA LYS A 478 25.08 5.63 3.03
C LYS A 478 24.93 6.10 1.58
N GLU A 479 23.90 5.63 0.88
CA GLU A 479 23.60 6.09 -0.48
C GLU A 479 23.21 7.57 -0.50
N TRP A 480 22.40 7.99 0.46
CA TRP A 480 22.01 9.39 0.63
C TRP A 480 23.21 10.30 0.91
N GLU A 481 24.06 9.94 1.88
CA GLU A 481 25.28 10.70 2.22
C GLU A 481 26.19 10.88 1.00
N LYS A 482 26.41 9.82 0.21
CA LYS A 482 27.20 9.90 -1.03
C LYS A 482 26.60 10.84 -2.07
N SER A 483 25.27 10.86 -2.20
CA SER A 483 24.59 11.74 -3.14
C SER A 483 24.60 13.20 -2.68
N ASP A 484 24.56 13.44 -1.37
CA ASP A 484 24.61 14.78 -0.78
C ASP A 484 26.02 15.38 -0.91
N ASP A 485 27.05 14.58 -0.63
CA ASP A 485 28.46 14.95 -0.83
C ASP A 485 28.77 15.30 -2.30
N ALA A 486 28.23 14.53 -3.25
CA ALA A 486 28.40 14.80 -4.67
C ALA A 486 27.72 16.12 -5.11
N ASN A 487 26.50 16.39 -4.62
CA ASN A 487 25.79 17.63 -4.91
C ASN A 487 26.49 18.86 -4.29
N HIS A 488 27.10 18.71 -3.11
CA HIS A 488 27.88 19.78 -2.48
C HIS A 488 29.22 20.02 -3.20
N ALA A 489 29.86 18.98 -3.76
CA ALA A 489 31.06 19.13 -4.56
C ALA A 489 30.79 19.86 -5.90
N ASP A 490 29.72 19.52 -6.61
CA ASP A 490 29.33 20.18 -7.87
C ASP A 490 28.95 21.68 -7.66
N GLN A 491 28.37 22.02 -6.50
CA GLN A 491 28.07 23.41 -6.15
C GLN A 491 29.33 24.23 -5.81
N GLN A 492 30.40 23.60 -5.30
CA GLN A 492 31.67 24.28 -5.04
C GLN A 492 32.51 24.48 -6.30
N GLU A 493 32.50 23.53 -7.24
CA GLU A 493 33.17 23.68 -8.54
C GLU A 493 32.51 24.77 -9.40
N THR A 494 31.17 24.86 -9.40
CA THR A 494 30.45 25.93 -10.13
C THR A 494 30.61 27.33 -9.53
N THR A 495 30.93 27.45 -8.23
CA THR A 495 31.27 28.76 -7.63
C THR A 495 32.72 29.19 -7.88
N ASN A 496 33.63 28.26 -8.16
CA ASN A 496 35.03 28.58 -8.43
C ASN A 496 35.27 29.02 -9.89
N ASP A 497 34.40 28.64 -10.83
CA ASP A 497 34.49 29.08 -12.24
C ASP A 497 33.92 30.50 -12.51
N ILE A 498 33.39 31.20 -11.49
CA ILE A 498 32.89 32.59 -11.62
C ILE A 498 33.89 33.61 -11.04
N ASN A 499 34.97 33.17 -10.37
CA ASN A 499 35.95 34.04 -9.74
C ASN A 499 37.40 33.68 -10.12
N ASP A 500 37.71 33.66 -11.42
CA ASP A 500 39.09 33.95 -11.86
C ASP A 500 39.05 34.94 -13.05
N PRO A 501 39.80 36.05 -12.98
CA PRO A 501 39.58 37.28 -13.75
C PRO A 501 39.99 37.25 -15.24
#